data_AF-A0A9D6J0N1-F1
#
_entry.id   AF-A0A9D6J0N1-F1
#
_cell.length_a   1.000
_cell.length_b   1.000
_cell.length_c   1.000
_cell.angle_alpha   90.00
_cell.angle_beta   90.00
_cell.angle_gamma   90.00
#
_symmetry.space_group_name_H-M   'P 1'
#
loop_
_entity.id
_entity.type
_entity.pdbx_description
1 polymer ?
#
loop_
_entity_poly.entity_id
_entity_poly.type
_entity_poly.pdbx_seq_one_letter_code
_entity_poly.pdbx_strand_id
1 'polypeptide(L)'
;MARVQPVLTPAELALVDQMAELTQSKRTDVIKSALAVYHWFVRQALTGAKVVARKPTGEEVALETAELAALEGKGNRLSPEELGLLAKQLASASDAIEAARIKERLMRGFYGI
;
A
#
# COMPACT_ATOMS: atom_id res chain seq x y z
N MET A 1 -1.15 18.77 -18.27
CA MET A 1 -0.24 18.25 -17.22
C MET A 1 1.18 18.58 -17.62
N ALA A 2 1.96 19.24 -16.75
CA ALA A 2 3.37 19.52 -17.03
C ALA A 2 4.11 18.20 -17.23
N ARG A 3 4.88 18.06 -18.32
CA ARG A 3 5.79 16.92 -18.51
C ARG A 3 6.93 17.07 -17.50
N VAL A 4 6.75 16.51 -16.31
CA VAL A 4 7.83 16.36 -15.34
C VAL A 4 8.74 15.25 -15.88
N GLN A 5 9.93 15.62 -16.35
CA GLN A 5 10.98 14.66 -16.68
C GLN A 5 11.81 14.40 -15.43
N PRO A 6 11.99 13.13 -15.01
CA PRO A 6 12.92 12.82 -13.95
C PRO A 6 14.35 13.15 -14.43
N VAL A 7 15.08 13.89 -13.61
CA VAL A 7 16.50 14.13 -13.83
C VAL A 7 17.26 12.93 -13.27
N LEU A 8 17.87 12.15 -14.15
CA LEU A 8 18.63 10.96 -13.79
C LEU A 8 20.12 11.29 -13.69
N THR A 9 20.78 10.73 -12.68
CA THR A 9 22.23 10.73 -12.57
C THR A 9 22.86 9.85 -13.67
N PRO A 10 24.17 10.00 -13.96
CA PRO A 10 24.85 9.16 -14.94
C PRO A 10 24.77 7.66 -14.64
N ALA A 11 24.79 7.28 -13.36
CA ALA A 11 24.66 5.88 -12.94
C ALA A 11 23.25 5.34 -13.20
N GLU A 12 22.22 6.12 -12.91
CA GLU A 12 20.82 5.74 -13.16
C GLU A 12 20.53 5.65 -14.67
N LEU A 13 21.11 6.54 -15.48
CA LEU A 13 21.02 6.45 -16.94
C LEU A 13 21.65 5.14 -17.46
N ALA A 14 22.82 4.77 -16.95
CA ALA A 14 23.47 3.51 -17.32
C ALA A 14 22.61 2.29 -16.95
N LEU A 15 21.93 2.32 -15.79
CA LEU A 15 21.00 1.27 -15.38
C LEU A 15 19.76 1.21 -16.27
N VAL A 16 19.20 2.36 -16.66
CA VAL A 16 18.08 2.43 -17.62
C VAL A 16 18.49 1.84 -18.97
N ASP A 17 19.72 2.10 -19.41
CA ASP A 17 20.26 1.57 -20.66
C ASP A 17 20.40 0.05 -20.63
N GLN A 18 21.01 -0.48 -19.57
CA GLN A 18 21.14 -1.92 -19.36
C GLN A 18 19.78 -2.61 -19.31
N MET A 19 18.81 -2.01 -18.61
CA MET A 19 17.47 -2.57 -18.52
C MET A 19 16.72 -2.50 -19.85
N ALA A 20 16.88 -1.43 -20.63
CA ALA A 20 16.31 -1.28 -21.96
C ALA A 20 16.86 -2.35 -22.92
N GLU A 21 18.16 -2.63 -22.87
CA GLU A 21 18.80 -3.68 -23.65
C GLU A 21 18.32 -5.07 -23.23
N LEU A 22 18.30 -5.35 -21.92
CA LEU A 22 17.85 -6.64 -21.38
C LEU A 22 16.39 -6.96 -21.74
N THR A 23 15.52 -5.94 -21.68
CA THR A 23 14.07 -6.08 -21.91
C THR A 23 13.65 -5.77 -23.34
N GLN A 24 14.60 -5.47 -24.24
CA GLN A 24 14.35 -5.05 -25.63
C GLN A 24 13.30 -3.93 -25.72
N SER A 25 13.34 -3.01 -24.77
CA SER A 25 12.35 -1.95 -24.60
C SER A 25 13.00 -0.57 -24.76
N LYS A 26 12.20 0.47 -25.05
CA LYS A 26 12.73 1.83 -25.13
C LYS A 26 13.05 2.35 -23.72
N ARG A 27 14.10 3.17 -23.60
CA ARG A 27 14.45 3.88 -22.34
C ARG A 27 13.24 4.57 -21.70
N THR A 28 12.39 5.19 -22.51
CA THR A 28 11.17 5.86 -22.04
C THR A 28 10.18 4.92 -21.38
N ASP A 29 10.09 3.68 -21.85
CA ASP A 29 9.16 2.70 -21.33
C ASP A 29 9.72 2.06 -20.05
N VAL A 30 11.03 1.86 -19.98
CA VAL A 30 11.74 1.51 -18.74
C VAL A 30 11.51 2.56 -17.64
N ILE A 31 11.69 3.85 -17.96
CA ILE A 31 11.48 4.95 -17.01
C ILE A 31 10.01 5.01 -16.56
N LYS A 32 9.05 4.87 -17.48
CA LYS A 32 7.62 4.85 -17.13
C LYS A 32 7.27 3.67 -16.23
N SER A 33 7.77 2.48 -16.55
CA SER A 33 7.55 1.28 -15.74
C SER A 33 8.16 1.44 -14.36
N ALA A 34 9.38 1.98 -14.24
CA ALA A 34 10.02 2.25 -12.97
C ALA A 34 9.21 3.26 -12.12
N LEU A 35 8.73 4.35 -12.72
CA LEU A 35 7.87 5.32 -12.05
C LEU A 35 6.53 4.69 -11.61
N ALA A 36 5.94 3.83 -12.45
CA ALA A 36 4.70 3.13 -12.12
C ALA A 36 4.90 2.15 -10.96
N VAL A 37 6.00 1.39 -10.95
CA VAL A 37 6.37 0.48 -9.86
C VAL A 37 6.68 1.24 -8.58
N TYR A 38 7.43 2.34 -8.66
CA TYR A 38 7.73 3.17 -7.50
C TYR A 38 6.47 3.81 -6.92
N HIS A 39 5.63 4.41 -7.77
CA HIS A 39 4.34 4.96 -7.34
C HIS A 39 3.44 3.87 -6.73
N TRP A 40 3.40 2.69 -7.34
CA TRP A 40 2.66 1.55 -6.79
C TRP A 40 3.24 1.14 -5.43
N PHE A 41 4.55 1.02 -5.29
CA PHE A 41 5.21 0.66 -4.03
C PHE A 41 4.96 1.69 -2.93
N VAL A 42 5.13 2.99 -3.23
CA VAL A 42 4.84 4.08 -2.30
C VAL A 42 3.36 4.06 -1.90
N ARG A 43 2.45 3.85 -2.85
CA ARG A 43 1.03 3.71 -2.55
C ARG A 43 0.79 2.51 -1.62
N GLN A 44 1.32 1.33 -1.93
CA GLN A 44 1.15 0.14 -1.09
C GLN A 44 1.76 0.32 0.30
N ALA A 45 2.91 0.97 0.41
CA ALA A 45 3.57 1.25 1.68
C ALA A 45 2.80 2.26 2.56
N LEU A 46 2.13 3.22 1.92
CA LEU A 46 1.29 4.21 2.61
C LEU A 46 -0.10 3.67 2.95
N THR A 47 -0.66 2.78 2.12
CA THR A 47 -2.03 2.25 2.30
C THR A 47 -2.08 0.86 2.91
N GLY A 48 -0.94 0.24 3.22
CA GLY A 48 -0.87 -1.03 3.97
C GLY A 48 -1.49 -2.24 3.26
N ALA A 49 -1.50 -2.29 1.94
CA ALA A 49 -2.28 -3.30 1.23
C ALA A 49 -1.48 -4.55 0.83
N LYS A 50 -2.10 -5.70 1.11
CA LYS A 50 -1.75 -7.06 0.66
C LYS A 50 -1.41 -7.06 -0.84
N VAL A 51 -0.16 -7.39 -1.17
CA VAL A 51 0.33 -7.39 -2.55
C VAL A 51 -0.03 -8.71 -3.21
N VAL A 52 -0.88 -8.71 -4.24
CA VAL A 52 -1.10 -9.91 -5.05
C VAL A 52 -0.11 -9.92 -6.21
N ALA A 53 0.89 -10.80 -6.15
CA ALA A 53 1.88 -11.00 -7.19
C ALA A 53 1.53 -12.26 -8.00
N ARG A 54 1.50 -12.15 -9.34
CA ARG A 54 1.28 -13.31 -10.20
C ARG A 54 2.63 -13.94 -10.56
N LYS A 55 2.81 -15.21 -10.23
CA LYS A 55 3.97 -16.00 -10.64
C LYS A 55 3.97 -16.21 -12.15
N PRO A 56 5.13 -16.53 -12.77
CA PRO A 56 5.23 -16.91 -14.18
C PRO A 56 4.35 -18.11 -14.56
N THR A 57 4.00 -18.95 -13.58
CA THR A 57 3.08 -20.10 -13.73
C THR A 57 1.60 -19.70 -13.81
N GLY A 58 1.28 -18.42 -13.65
CA GLY A 58 -0.09 -17.90 -13.63
C GLY A 58 -0.76 -17.89 -12.26
N GLU A 59 -0.12 -18.47 -11.24
CA GLU A 59 -0.62 -18.51 -9.87
C GLU A 59 -0.48 -17.14 -9.19
N GLU A 60 -1.55 -16.63 -8.60
CA GLU A 60 -1.55 -15.39 -7.83
C GLU A 60 -1.23 -15.67 -6.36
N VAL A 61 -0.18 -15.03 -5.84
CA VAL A 61 0.25 -15.16 -4.45
C VAL A 61 0.16 -13.82 -3.77
N ALA A 62 -0.56 -13.79 -2.64
CA ALA A 62 -0.59 -12.65 -1.76
C ALA A 62 0.68 -12.61 -0.89
N LEU A 63 1.49 -11.57 -1.09
CA LEU A 63 2.64 -11.24 -0.27
C LEU A 63 2.16 -10.26 0.81
N GLU A 64 2.09 -10.75 2.05
CA GLU A 64 1.91 -9.94 3.25
C GLU A 64 3.29 -9.76 3.88
N THR A 65 3.94 -8.63 3.64
CA THR A 65 5.17 -8.28 4.36
C THR A 65 4.82 -7.73 5.74
N ALA A 66 5.27 -8.41 6.80
CA ALA A 66 5.01 -8.05 8.20
C ALA A 66 5.41 -6.60 8.55
N GLU A 67 6.41 -6.05 7.86
CA GLU A 67 6.88 -4.67 8.00
C GLU A 67 5.90 -3.64 7.43
N LEU A 68 5.10 -4.01 6.42
CA LEU A 68 4.04 -3.17 5.85
C LEU A 68 2.75 -3.19 6.68
N ALA A 69 2.43 -4.33 7.31
CA ALA A 69 1.33 -4.43 8.27
C ALA A 69 1.56 -3.50 9.49
N ALA A 70 2.82 -3.35 9.93
CA ALA A 70 3.18 -2.40 10.99
C ALA A 70 3.03 -0.92 10.59
N LEU A 71 3.05 -0.60 9.29
CA LEU A 71 2.79 0.75 8.75
C LEU A 71 1.31 0.99 8.50
N GLU A 72 0.55 -0.03 8.08
CA GLU A 72 -0.94 0.00 8.02
C GLU A 72 -1.52 0.44 9.36
N GLY A 73 -0.96 -0.10 10.44
CA GLY A 73 -1.36 0.30 11.77
C GLY A 73 -1.14 1.78 12.06
N LYS A 74 0.00 2.34 11.68
CA LYS A 74 0.29 3.76 11.95
C LYS A 74 -0.60 4.73 11.15
N GLY A 75 -1.23 4.28 10.07
CA GLY A 75 -2.08 5.10 9.20
C GLY A 75 -3.56 5.19 9.59
N ASN A 76 -4.06 4.29 10.43
CA ASN A 76 -5.49 4.14 10.72
C ASN A 76 -5.86 4.48 12.18
N ARG A 77 -5.09 5.36 12.82
CA ARG A 77 -5.44 5.82 14.17
C ARG A 77 -6.65 6.74 14.09
N LEU A 78 -7.78 6.28 14.61
CA LEU A 78 -9.02 7.05 14.64
C LEU A 78 -8.88 8.24 15.59
N SER A 79 -9.54 9.35 15.26
CA SER A 79 -9.59 10.50 16.16
C SER A 79 -10.37 10.15 17.44
N PRO A 80 -10.16 10.87 18.56
CA PRO A 80 -10.93 10.67 19.78
C PRO A 80 -12.45 10.74 19.55
N GLU A 81 -12.90 11.58 18.62
CA GLU A 81 -14.31 11.73 18.24
C GLU A 81 -14.84 10.48 17.53
N GLU A 82 -14.08 9.92 16.59
CA GLU A 82 -14.42 8.69 15.87
C GLU A 82 -14.46 7.47 16.80
N LEU A 83 -13.50 7.39 17.73
CA LEU A 83 -13.48 6.37 18.78
C LEU A 83 -14.69 6.51 19.71
N GLY A 84 -15.05 7.74 20.07
CA GLY A 84 -16.23 8.03 20.89
C GLY A 84 -17.54 7.63 20.21
N LEU A 85 -17.64 7.80 18.89
CA LEU A 85 -18.79 7.34 18.10
C LEU A 85 -18.88 5.81 18.07
N LEU A 86 -17.77 5.11 17.85
CA LEU A 86 -17.73 3.65 17.86
C LEU A 86 -18.06 3.08 19.26
N ALA A 87 -17.59 3.73 20.34
CA ALA A 87 -17.91 3.31 21.70
C ALA A 87 -19.41 3.43 22.00
N LYS A 88 -20.05 4.51 21.53
CA LYS A 88 -21.51 4.69 21.65
C LYS A 88 -22.26 3.63 20.84
N GLN A 89 -21.83 3.36 19.60
CA GLN A 89 -22.43 2.34 18.75
C GLN A 89 -22.31 0.94 19.38
N LEU A 90 -21.17 0.62 19.98
CA LEU A 90 -20.94 -0.64 20.70
C LEU A 90 -21.88 -0.77 21.91
N ALA A 91 -22.07 0.30 22.67
CA ALA A 91 -22.98 0.32 23.82
C ALA A 91 -24.46 0.17 23.42
N SER A 92 -24.82 0.57 22.20
CA SER A 92 -26.17 0.44 21.65
C SER A 92 -26.40 -0.83 20.81
N ALA A 93 -25.36 -1.62 20.53
CA ALA A 93 -25.45 -2.80 19.68
C ALA A 93 -26.26 -3.91 20.38
N SER A 94 -27.29 -4.39 19.70
CA SER A 94 -28.17 -5.47 20.21
C SER A 94 -27.75 -6.85 19.68
N ASP A 95 -26.98 -6.90 18.59
CA ASP A 95 -26.45 -8.11 17.98
C ASP A 95 -25.00 -8.36 18.41
N ALA A 96 -24.71 -9.58 18.83
CA ALA A 96 -23.39 -10.01 19.26
C ALA A 96 -22.36 -9.98 18.12
N ILE A 97 -22.78 -10.26 16.88
CA ILE A 97 -21.88 -10.24 15.72
C ILE A 97 -21.53 -8.80 15.36
N GLU A 98 -22.51 -7.90 15.35
CA GLU A 98 -22.30 -6.47 15.14
C GLU A 98 -21.41 -5.86 16.24
N ALA A 99 -21.68 -6.17 17.52
CA ALA A 99 -20.86 -5.73 18.64
C ALA A 99 -19.40 -6.19 18.52
N ALA A 100 -19.17 -7.43 18.08
CA ALA A 100 -17.82 -7.96 17.86
C ALA A 100 -17.07 -7.17 16.76
N ARG A 101 -17.74 -6.84 15.65
CA ARG A 101 -17.14 -6.02 14.57
C ARG A 101 -16.84 -4.60 15.02
N ILE A 102 -17.75 -3.96 15.76
CA ILE A 102 -17.54 -2.59 16.27
C ILE A 102 -16.37 -2.58 17.27
N LYS A 103 -16.31 -3.58 18.16
CA LYS A 103 -15.21 -3.73 19.12
C LYS A 103 -13.86 -3.92 18.43
N GLU A 104 -13.80 -4.77 17.40
CA GLU A 104 -12.59 -4.98 16.61
C GLU A 104 -12.14 -3.69 15.92
N ARG A 105 -13.07 -2.97 15.29
CA ARG A 105 -12.79 -1.69 14.63
C ARG A 105 -12.32 -0.60 15.61
N LEU A 106 -12.87 -0.57 16.82
CA LEU A 106 -12.46 0.35 17.88
C LEU A 106 -11.05 0.03 18.38
N MET A 107 -10.72 -1.25 18.58
CA MET A 107 -9.37 -1.67 18.99
C MET A 107 -8.33 -1.34 17.92
N ARG A 108 -8.63 -1.68 16.66
CA ARG A 108 -7.78 -1.36 15.51
C ARG A 108 -7.56 0.14 15.36
N GLY A 109 -8.63 0.93 15.49
CA GLY A 109 -8.55 2.40 15.45
C GLY A 109 -7.81 3.04 16.62
N PHE A 110 -7.88 2.47 17.82
CA PHE A 110 -7.21 3.01 19.01
C PHE A 110 -5.70 2.76 18.99
N TYR A 111 -5.31 1.52 18.67
CA TYR A 111 -3.91 1.12 18.59
C TYR A 111 -3.26 1.55 17.26
N GLY A 112 -4.08 1.83 16.25
CA GLY A 112 -3.61 1.94 14.88
C GLY A 112 -2.96 0.62 14.49
N ILE A 113 -3.77 -0.41 14.20
CA ILE A 113 -3.37 -1.76 13.72
C ILE A 113 -4.44 -2.34 12.79
#